data_AF-A0A5E4SAX2-F1
#
_entry.id   AF-A0A5E4SAX2-F1
#
_cell.length_a   1.000
_cell.length_b   1.000
_cell.length_c   1.000
_cell.angle_alpha   90.00
_cell.angle_beta   90.00
_cell.angle_gamma   90.00
#
_symmetry.space_group_name_H-M   'P 1'
#
loop_
_entity.id
_entity.type
_entity.pdbx_description
1 polymer ?
#
loop_
_entity_poly.entity_id
_entity_poly.type
_entity_poly.pdbx_seq_one_letter_code
_entity_poly.pdbx_strand_id
1 'polypeptide(L)' 'MLALSAQAITTALQRIAEKSPLQPSDAVINALLARDLIRPVGQHYEPTEFGRAYFRHAYTIRPTW' A
#
# COMPACT_ATOMS: atom_id res chain seq x y z
N MET A 1 12.66 11.94 -8.10
CA MET A 1 12.30 10.77 -7.26
C MET A 1 11.45 11.25 -6.11
N LEU A 2 10.16 10.91 -6.07
CA LEU A 2 9.31 11.22 -4.91
C LEU A 2 9.79 10.35 -3.73
N ALA A 3 10.46 10.98 -2.77
CA ALA A 3 10.80 10.33 -1.51
C ALA A 3 9.49 10.21 -0.69
N LEU A 4 8.78 9.10 -0.89
CA LEU A 4 7.63 8.78 -0.05
C LEU A 4 8.11 8.49 1.36
N SER A 5 7.55 9.20 2.33
CA SER A 5 7.75 8.87 3.74
C SER A 5 7.19 7.48 4.03
N ALA A 6 7.76 6.81 5.04
CA ALA A 6 7.24 5.53 5.51
C ALA A 6 5.75 5.62 5.87
N GLN A 7 5.31 6.75 6.43
CA GLN A 7 3.91 7.02 6.75
C GLN A 7 2.99 7.10 5.51
N ALA A 8 3.47 7.69 4.41
CA ALA A 8 2.71 7.75 3.17
C ALA A 8 2.54 6.36 2.55
N ILE A 9 3.60 5.54 2.61
CA ILE A 9 3.58 4.14 2.14
C ILE A 9 2.59 3.32 2.96
N THR A 10 2.68 3.38 4.29
CA THR A 10 1.78 2.61 5.17
C THR A 10 0.33 3.05 5.07
N THR A 11 0.06 4.36 5.04
CA THR A 11 -1.31 4.88 4.88
C THR A 11 -1.91 4.44 3.56
N ALA A 12 -1.14 4.42 2.48
CA ALA A 12 -1.59 3.96 1.18
C ALA A 12 -1.85 2.44 1.16
N LEU A 13 -0.96 1.65 1.76
CA LEU A 13 -1.16 0.21 1.94
C LEU A 13 -2.42 -0.09 2.76
N GLN A 14 -2.65 0.66 3.83
CA GLN A 14 -3.86 0.55 4.65
C GLN A 14 -5.11 0.82 3.81
N ARG A 15 -5.16 1.96 3.11
CA ARG A 15 -6.31 2.35 2.29
C ARG A 15 -6.63 1.32 1.21
N ILE A 16 -5.60 0.83 0.51
CA ILE A 16 -5.75 -0.15 -0.56
C ILE A 16 -6.46 -1.40 -0.05
N ALA A 17 -6.10 -1.85 1.14
CA ALA A 17 -6.53 -3.15 1.58
C ALA A 17 -7.68 -3.14 2.60
N GLU A 18 -7.98 -1.98 3.19
CA GLU A 18 -9.33 -1.67 3.70
C GLU A 18 -10.33 -1.41 2.55
N LYS A 19 -9.90 -1.45 1.28
CA LYS A 19 -10.71 -1.09 0.11
C LYS A 19 -11.40 0.27 0.29
N SER A 20 -10.65 1.21 0.86
CA SER A 20 -11.15 2.54 1.17
C SER A 20 -11.60 3.24 -0.11
N PRO A 21 -12.74 3.95 -0.10
CA PRO A 21 -13.19 4.73 -1.26
C PRO A 21 -12.21 5.86 -1.63
N LEU A 22 -11.35 6.27 -0.68
CA LEU A 22 -10.33 7.28 -0.91
C LEU A 22 -9.02 6.61 -1.36
N GLN A 23 -8.90 6.37 -2.67
CA GLN A 23 -7.69 5.78 -3.22
C GLN A 23 -6.47 6.71 -3.06
N PRO A 24 -5.25 6.16 -2.88
CA PRO A 24 -4.03 6.95 -2.94
C PRO A 24 -3.88 7.60 -4.32
N SER A 25 -3.15 8.71 -4.39
CA SER A 25 -2.87 9.36 -5.69
C SER A 25 -2.03 8.45 -6.59
N ASP A 26 -2.14 8.62 -7.91
CA ASP A 26 -1.43 7.80 -8.90
C ASP A 26 0.09 7.79 -8.69
N ALA A 27 0.67 8.91 -8.23
CA ALA A 27 2.08 8.98 -7.91
C ALA A 27 2.48 8.03 -6.76
N VAL A 28 1.61 7.86 -5.77
CA VAL A 28 1.82 6.92 -4.65
C VAL A 28 1.63 5.49 -5.15
N ILE A 29 0.60 5.22 -5.95
CA ILE A 29 0.34 3.90 -6.54
C ILE A 29 1.54 3.44 -7.38
N ASN A 30 2.02 4.28 -8.31
CA ASN A 30 3.18 3.98 -9.14
C ASN A 30 4.44 3.70 -8.31
N ALA A 31 4.62 4.42 -7.22
CA ALA A 31 5.76 4.25 -6.35
C ALA A 31 5.67 3.02 -5.43
N LEU A 32 4.46 2.55 -5.11
CA LEU A 32 4.21 1.27 -4.44
C LEU A 32 4.43 0.09 -5.40
N LEU A 33 3.94 0.21 -6.65
CA LEU A 33 4.16 -0.76 -7.73
C LEU A 33 5.66 -0.90 -8.05
N ALA A 34 6.38 0.21 -8.17
CA ALA A 34 7.82 0.22 -8.42
C ALA A 34 8.64 -0.42 -7.28
N ARG A 35 8.06 -0.57 -6.09
CA ARG A 35 8.66 -1.22 -4.91
C ARG A 35 8.10 -2.62 -4.66
N ASP A 36 7.27 -3.13 -5.56
CA ASP A 36 6.59 -4.43 -5.45
C ASP A 36 5.80 -4.59 -4.14
N LEU A 37 5.29 -3.49 -3.57
CA LEU A 37 4.51 -3.50 -2.33
C LEU A 37 3.03 -3.80 -2.59
N ILE A 38 2.57 -3.54 -3.81
CA ILE A 38 1.19 -3.80 -4.25
C ILE A 38 1.22 -4.41 -5.64
N ARG A 39 0.14 -5.10 -6.00
CA ARG A 39 -0.07 -5.65 -7.34
C ARG A 39 -1.48 -5.32 -7.84
N PRO A 40 -1.68 -5.13 -9.15
CA PRO A 40 -3.01 -5.03 -9.72
C PRO A 40 -3.71 -6.40 -9.69
N VAL A 41 -4.97 -6.41 -9.27
CA VAL A 41 -5.88 -7.58 -9.24
C VAL A 41 -7.21 -7.14 -9.84
N GLY A 42 -7.36 -7.35 -11.15
CA GLY A 42 -8.52 -6.86 -11.90
C GLY A 42 -8.57 -5.34 -11.92
N GLN A 43 -9.62 -4.75 -11.34
CA GLN A 43 -9.82 -3.29 -11.25
C GLN A 43 -9.33 -2.69 -9.91
N HIS A 44 -8.71 -3.49 -9.05
CA HIS A 44 -8.26 -3.06 -7.74
C HIS A 44 -6.78 -3.37 -7.53
N TYR A 45 -6.22 -2.82 -6.46
CA TYR A 45 -4.87 -3.15 -6.01
C TYR A 45 -4.95 -4.01 -4.75
N GLU A 46 -4.02 -4.94 -4.62
CA GLU A 46 -3.83 -5.72 -3.40
C GLU A 46 -2.38 -5.62 -2.91
N PRO A 47 -2.13 -5.58 -1.60
CA PRO A 47 -0.78 -5.69 -1.06
C PRO A 47 -0.16 -7.03 -1.44
N THR A 48 1.11 -7.01 -1.81
CA THR A 48 1.92 -8.23 -1.96
C THR A 48 2.30 -8.79 -0.60
N GLU A 49 2.98 -9.94 -0.55
CA GLU A 49 3.60 -10.43 0.68
C GLU A 49 4.61 -9.43 1.26
N PHE A 50 5.40 -8.79 0.40
CA PHE A 50 6.33 -7.72 0.79
C PHE A 50 5.59 -6.50 1.34
N GLY A 51 4.52 -6.06 0.68
CA GLY A 51 3.67 -4.97 1.18
C GLY A 51 3.07 -5.27 2.55
N ARG A 52 2.58 -6.50 2.76
CA ARG A 52 2.08 -6.96 4.05
C ARG A 52 3.17 -6.99 5.13
N ALA A 53 4.37 -7.48 4.79
CA ALA A 53 5.49 -7.50 5.72
C ALA A 53 5.95 -6.08 6.09
N TYR A 54 6.06 -5.19 5.11
CA TYR A 54 6.38 -3.77 5.32
C TYR A 54 5.36 -3.11 6.25
N PHE A 55 4.06 -3.34 6.00
CA PHE A 55 2.98 -2.80 6.82
C PHE A 55 3.06 -3.34 8.26
N ARG A 56 3.25 -4.65 8.45
CA ARG A 56 3.40 -5.27 9.79
C ARG A 56 4.60 -4.74 10.57
N HIS A 57 5.69 -4.40 9.88
CA HIS A 57 6.87 -3.84 10.53
C HIS A 57 6.62 -2.40 11.00
N ALA A 58 5.82 -1.64 10.25
CA ALA A 58 5.52 -0.25 10.55
C ALA A 58 4.29 -0.05 11.45
N TYR A 59 3.38 -1.03 11.56
CA TYR A 59 2.16 -0.99 12.37
C TYR A 59 1.92 -2.30 13.12
N THR A 60 1.64 -2.20 14.42
CA THR A 60 1.25 -3.34 15.27
C THR A 60 -0.18 -3.83 14.98
N ILE A 61 -1.04 -2.95 14.48
CA ILE A 61 -2.44 -3.24 14.17
C ILE A 61 -2.51 -3.98 12.85
N ARG A 62 -3.06 -5.19 12.86
CA ARG A 62 -3.26 -5.98 11.64
C ARG A 62 -4.60 -5.65 11.01
N PRO A 63 -4.59 -5.15 9.77
CA PRO A 63 -5.82 -5.02 9.02
C PRO A 63 -6.27 -6.41 8.52
N THR A 64 -7.57 -6.61 8.37
CA THR A 64 -8.24 -7.93 8.29
C THR A 64 -8.18 -8.60 6.91
N TRP A 65 -7.11 -8.36 6.15
CA TRP A 65 -6.95 -8.84 4.77
C TRP A 65 -6.71 -10.34 4.70
#